data_AF-A0A3D5DDZ7-F1
#
_entry.id   AF-A0A3D5DDZ7-F1
#
_cell.length_a   1.000
_cell.length_b   1.000
_cell.length_c   1.000
_cell.angle_alpha   90.00
_cell.angle_beta   90.00
_cell.angle_gamma   90.00
#
_symmetry.space_group_name_H-M   'P 1'
#
loop_
_entity.id
_entity.type
_entity.pdbx_description
1 polymer ?
#
loop_
_entity_poly.entity_id
_entity_poly.type
_entity_poly.pdbx_seq_one_letter_code
_entity_poly.pdbx_strand_id
1 'polypeptide(L)'
;MASTYTTNSGIEKPGTGEQSGSWGNSLNDNFDIIDSAMSGSLTITVSASTHTLTTANGSVGEGQNKSLIFTSSSDVGADTTVTISPNDAEKIYIVKNSLAGSRNLIFSQGSGSNVTIANGKSAIISSDGGGGSASVTNIFNDVELNSLTATSLTSNSLTLSTSLPIASGGTGSNSQAGARNSLGLGTAAVLNTGTSANNIVQLDGNAKIPAVDGSQITNIVEAIVVAASDETSNLTTGTAKTTFRMPYAFTLTGVRASVTTAPTGSTLTVDINENGSSILSTKITIDSSEKTSTTAATAPVISDTALADDAEITIDIDQVGSSVAGKGLKVTLLGKKA
;
A
#
# COMPACT_ATOMS: atom_id res chain seq x y z
N MET A 1 74.27 -28.37 2.19
CA MET A 1 73.44 -27.62 3.17
C MET A 1 72.12 -28.35 3.24
N ALA A 2 71.56 -28.60 4.42
CA ALA A 2 70.30 -29.33 4.55
C ALA A 2 69.15 -28.65 3.78
N SER A 3 68.23 -29.44 3.23
CA SER A 3 66.98 -28.98 2.62
C SER A 3 66.19 -28.04 3.53
N THR A 4 65.52 -27.07 2.90
CA THR A 4 64.50 -26.22 3.53
C THR A 4 63.14 -26.51 2.90
N TYR A 5 62.09 -25.75 3.24
CA TYR A 5 60.75 -26.00 2.71
C TYR A 5 60.05 -24.68 2.36
N THR A 6 59.16 -24.70 1.37
CA THR A 6 58.29 -23.55 1.08
C THR A 6 57.35 -23.28 2.25
N THR A 7 56.94 -22.01 2.40
CA THR A 7 56.22 -21.57 3.60
C THR A 7 54.78 -22.11 3.68
N ASN A 8 54.06 -22.16 2.57
CA ASN A 8 52.62 -22.44 2.60
C ASN A 8 52.29 -23.92 2.36
N SER A 9 53.02 -24.57 1.45
CA SER A 9 52.72 -25.94 0.99
C SER A 9 53.77 -26.97 1.41
N GLY A 10 54.86 -26.54 2.06
CA GLY A 10 55.90 -27.44 2.57
C GLY A 10 56.66 -28.21 1.48
N ILE A 11 56.80 -27.63 0.28
CA ILE A 11 57.56 -28.25 -0.82
C ILE A 11 59.04 -28.23 -0.43
N GLU A 12 59.71 -29.40 -0.50
CA GLU A 12 61.14 -29.51 -0.17
C GLU A 12 61.97 -28.68 -1.15
N LYS A 13 62.87 -27.87 -0.60
CA LYS A 13 63.86 -27.03 -1.28
C LYS A 13 65.25 -27.62 -1.02
N PRO A 14 65.77 -28.49 -1.91
CA PRO A 14 67.08 -29.11 -1.72
C PRO A 14 68.18 -28.08 -1.56
N GLY A 15 69.12 -28.30 -0.64
CA GLY A 15 70.28 -27.42 -0.54
C GLY A 15 71.31 -27.69 -1.63
N THR A 16 72.17 -26.71 -1.92
CA THR A 16 73.18 -26.81 -2.98
C THR A 16 74.08 -28.03 -2.78
N GLY A 17 74.14 -28.91 -3.80
CA GLY A 17 74.93 -30.14 -3.79
C GLY A 17 74.24 -31.36 -3.14
N GLU A 18 73.04 -31.21 -2.59
CA GLU A 18 72.23 -32.34 -2.10
C GLU A 18 71.47 -33.02 -3.26
N GLN A 19 71.01 -34.26 -3.04
CA GLN A 19 70.18 -35.03 -3.98
C GLN A 19 70.73 -35.08 -5.45
N SER A 20 72.05 -35.09 -5.62
CA SER A 20 72.78 -35.16 -6.91
C SER A 20 72.67 -33.93 -7.84
N GLY A 21 72.06 -32.82 -7.42
CA GLY A 21 71.73 -31.69 -8.31
C GLY A 21 72.55 -30.40 -8.12
N SER A 22 72.99 -29.78 -9.22
CA SER A 22 73.65 -28.45 -9.26
C SER A 22 72.68 -27.27 -9.39
N TRP A 23 71.36 -27.51 -9.38
CA TRP A 23 70.31 -26.54 -9.76
C TRP A 23 69.67 -25.82 -8.56
N GLY A 24 70.22 -25.99 -7.35
CA GLY A 24 69.58 -25.64 -6.06
C GLY A 24 68.84 -24.31 -6.02
N ASN A 25 69.47 -23.19 -6.41
CA ASN A 25 68.81 -21.88 -6.30
C ASN A 25 67.64 -21.69 -7.27
N SER A 26 67.82 -21.96 -8.57
CA SER A 26 66.74 -21.78 -9.56
C SER A 26 65.59 -22.78 -9.35
N LEU A 27 65.88 -23.98 -8.87
CA LEU A 27 64.86 -24.95 -8.47
C LEU A 27 64.05 -24.43 -7.27
N ASN A 28 64.76 -23.94 -6.25
CA ASN A 28 64.15 -23.44 -5.02
C ASN A 28 63.31 -22.18 -5.26
N ASP A 29 63.75 -21.28 -6.15
CA ASP A 29 62.97 -20.11 -6.56
C ASP A 29 61.68 -20.53 -7.28
N ASN A 30 61.75 -21.53 -8.18
CA ASN A 30 60.55 -22.06 -8.82
C ASN A 30 59.58 -22.71 -7.81
N PHE A 31 60.09 -23.37 -6.77
CA PHE A 31 59.24 -23.90 -5.71
C PHE A 31 58.55 -22.78 -4.92
N ASP A 32 59.24 -21.69 -4.61
CA ASP A 32 58.63 -20.54 -3.95
C ASP A 32 57.58 -19.84 -4.86
N ILE A 33 57.83 -19.78 -6.17
CA ILE A 33 56.87 -19.25 -7.15
C ILE A 33 55.61 -20.13 -7.20
N ILE A 34 55.77 -21.45 -7.26
CA ILE A 34 54.65 -22.41 -7.26
C ILE A 34 53.85 -22.28 -5.96
N ASP A 35 54.54 -22.22 -4.82
CA ASP A 35 53.92 -22.06 -3.51
C ASP A 35 53.09 -20.76 -3.43
N SER A 36 53.66 -19.66 -3.91
CA SER A 36 53.00 -18.35 -3.97
C SER A 36 51.81 -18.36 -4.94
N ALA A 37 51.93 -19.02 -6.09
CA ALA A 37 50.88 -19.13 -7.09
C ALA A 37 49.69 -19.99 -6.65
N MET A 38 49.92 -20.97 -5.78
CA MET A 38 48.89 -21.87 -5.28
C MET A 38 48.17 -21.29 -4.05
N SER A 39 48.93 -20.80 -3.07
CA SER A 39 48.41 -20.49 -1.73
C SER A 39 48.84 -19.12 -1.21
N GLY A 40 49.55 -18.33 -2.01
CA GLY A 40 50.11 -17.05 -1.60
C GLY A 40 49.03 -16.03 -1.21
N SER A 41 49.16 -15.50 0.00
CA SER A 41 48.41 -14.35 0.50
C SER A 41 49.37 -13.27 0.96
N LEU A 42 49.39 -12.14 0.25
CA LEU A 42 50.34 -11.06 0.47
C LEU A 42 49.64 -9.78 0.89
N THR A 43 50.16 -9.13 1.93
CA THR A 43 49.79 -7.76 2.29
C THR A 43 50.75 -6.79 1.61
N ILE A 44 50.22 -5.90 0.77
CA ILE A 44 50.98 -4.88 0.03
C ILE A 44 50.69 -3.52 0.67
N THR A 45 51.72 -2.89 1.21
CA THR A 45 51.62 -1.52 1.71
C THR A 45 51.95 -0.55 0.58
N VAL A 46 50.97 0.19 0.09
CA VAL A 46 51.19 1.24 -0.90
C VAL A 46 51.50 2.57 -0.22
N SER A 47 52.40 3.33 -0.82
CA SER A 47 52.85 4.66 -0.35
C SER A 47 52.52 5.78 -1.34
N ALA A 48 51.91 5.44 -2.48
CA ALA A 48 51.57 6.37 -3.55
C ALA A 48 50.22 5.99 -4.20
N SER A 49 49.72 6.87 -5.06
CA SER A 49 48.52 6.65 -5.88
C SER A 49 48.76 5.72 -7.08
N THR A 50 49.95 5.12 -7.20
CA THR A 50 50.27 4.12 -8.22
C THR A 50 51.08 2.97 -7.61
N HIS A 51 50.82 1.75 -8.06
CA HIS A 51 51.57 0.54 -7.70
C HIS A 51 51.63 -0.39 -8.91
N THR A 52 52.75 -1.07 -9.15
CA THR A 52 52.85 -2.06 -10.23
C THR A 52 52.96 -3.45 -9.63
N LEU A 53 51.90 -4.25 -9.79
CA LEU A 53 51.85 -5.64 -9.38
C LEU A 53 52.58 -6.49 -10.42
N THR A 54 53.85 -6.78 -10.17
CA THR A 54 54.74 -7.44 -11.13
C THR A 54 54.76 -8.96 -10.93
N THR A 55 54.52 -9.70 -12.00
CA THR A 55 54.88 -11.13 -12.09
C THR A 55 56.29 -11.22 -12.68
N ALA A 56 57.28 -11.45 -11.83
CA ALA A 56 58.67 -11.59 -12.25
C ALA A 56 58.92 -12.98 -12.87
N ASN A 57 59.84 -13.04 -13.84
CA ASN A 57 60.30 -14.30 -14.45
C ASN A 57 61.46 -14.87 -13.64
N GLY A 58 61.34 -16.11 -13.19
CA GLY A 58 62.41 -16.84 -12.51
C GLY A 58 62.79 -16.33 -11.12
N SER A 59 61.99 -15.43 -10.53
CA SER A 59 62.11 -14.99 -9.14
C SER A 59 60.74 -14.76 -8.52
N VAL A 60 60.65 -14.78 -7.19
CA VAL A 60 59.40 -14.54 -6.48
C VAL A 60 58.98 -13.07 -6.64
N GLY A 61 57.71 -12.85 -7.00
CA GLY A 61 57.14 -11.52 -7.22
C GLY A 61 55.71 -11.40 -6.70
N GLU A 62 55.29 -10.17 -6.42
CA GLU A 62 53.98 -9.89 -5.82
C GLU A 62 52.82 -10.45 -6.66
N GLY A 63 52.88 -10.28 -8.00
CA GLY A 63 51.83 -10.72 -8.94
C GLY A 63 51.72 -12.23 -9.12
N GLN A 64 52.53 -13.02 -8.41
CA GLN A 64 52.35 -14.47 -8.35
C GLN A 64 51.30 -14.86 -7.31
N ASN A 65 51.06 -14.04 -6.27
CA ASN A 65 50.12 -14.34 -5.18
C ASN A 65 48.66 -14.27 -5.64
N LYS A 66 47.79 -15.12 -5.10
CA LYS A 66 46.35 -15.12 -5.42
C LYS A 66 45.54 -14.21 -4.53
N SER A 67 45.88 -14.12 -3.25
CA SER A 67 45.22 -13.24 -2.29
C SER A 67 46.09 -12.01 -2.03
N LEU A 68 45.52 -10.83 -2.24
CA LEU A 68 46.21 -9.55 -2.12
C LEU A 68 45.44 -8.62 -1.19
N ILE A 69 46.08 -8.17 -0.12
CA ILE A 69 45.51 -7.21 0.83
C ILE A 69 46.28 -5.90 0.68
N PHE A 70 45.66 -4.88 0.11
CA PHE A 70 46.29 -3.57 -0.04
C PHE A 70 45.99 -2.71 1.18
N THR A 71 47.05 -2.16 1.76
CA THR A 71 46.99 -1.24 2.91
C THR A 71 47.81 0.01 2.60
N SER A 72 47.59 1.07 3.37
CA SER A 72 48.50 2.22 3.39
C SER A 72 48.71 2.67 4.84
N SER A 73 49.90 3.16 5.15
CA SER A 73 50.22 3.66 6.49
C SER A 73 49.54 4.99 6.83
N SER A 74 49.16 5.75 5.80
CA SER A 74 48.42 7.00 5.88
C SER A 74 47.60 7.20 4.59
N ASP A 75 46.78 8.25 4.52
CA ASP A 75 46.07 8.59 3.29
C ASP A 75 47.08 8.91 2.18
N VAL A 76 47.01 8.19 1.06
CA VAL A 76 47.86 8.37 -0.12
C VAL A 76 47.41 9.54 -1.00
N GLY A 77 46.34 10.24 -0.61
CA GLY A 77 45.91 11.52 -1.18
C GLY A 77 45.01 11.41 -2.43
N ALA A 78 44.94 10.24 -3.05
CA ALA A 78 44.09 9.94 -4.20
C ALA A 78 43.79 8.43 -4.28
N ASP A 79 42.90 8.02 -5.19
CA ASP A 79 42.69 6.61 -5.49
C ASP A 79 43.97 5.98 -6.06
N THR A 80 44.28 4.74 -5.69
CA THR A 80 45.51 4.06 -6.10
C THR A 80 45.26 3.20 -7.33
N THR A 81 45.98 3.47 -8.42
CA THR A 81 46.01 2.61 -9.60
C THR A 81 47.02 1.48 -9.41
N VAL A 82 46.56 0.24 -9.51
CA VAL A 82 47.38 -0.96 -9.47
C VAL A 82 47.50 -1.51 -10.90
N THR A 83 48.69 -1.43 -11.49
CA THR A 83 48.97 -1.94 -12.83
C THR A 83 49.46 -3.38 -12.72
N ILE A 84 48.72 -4.33 -13.31
CA ILE A 84 49.12 -5.74 -13.42
C ILE A 84 50.12 -5.86 -14.57
N SER A 85 51.31 -6.39 -14.28
CA SER A 85 52.39 -6.54 -15.26
C SER A 85 52.97 -7.95 -15.25
N PRO A 86 53.32 -8.54 -16.41
CA PRO A 86 53.17 -7.99 -17.76
C PRO A 86 51.72 -7.99 -18.24
N ASN A 87 51.45 -7.26 -19.33
CA ASN A 87 50.10 -7.19 -19.89
C ASN A 87 49.63 -8.51 -20.53
N ASP A 88 50.55 -9.43 -20.80
CA ASP A 88 50.23 -10.77 -21.32
C ASP A 88 49.94 -11.79 -20.19
N ALA A 89 49.94 -11.35 -18.93
CA ALA A 89 49.71 -12.24 -17.80
C ALA A 89 48.22 -12.43 -17.52
N GLU A 90 47.72 -13.64 -17.74
CA GLU A 90 46.39 -14.06 -17.29
C GLU A 90 46.40 -14.36 -15.79
N LYS A 91 45.52 -13.72 -15.03
CA LYS A 91 45.50 -13.84 -13.56
C LYS A 91 44.09 -13.85 -13.01
N ILE A 92 43.96 -14.43 -11.82
CA ILE A 92 42.80 -14.30 -10.94
C ILE A 92 43.35 -13.86 -9.59
N TYR A 93 42.81 -12.77 -9.06
CA TYR A 93 43.17 -12.24 -7.75
C TYR A 93 41.94 -12.10 -6.86
N ILE A 94 42.09 -12.51 -5.61
CA ILE A 94 41.19 -12.18 -4.52
C ILE A 94 41.79 -10.96 -3.83
N VAL A 95 41.13 -9.81 -3.95
CA VAL A 95 41.66 -8.53 -3.50
C VAL A 95 40.85 -8.00 -2.34
N LYS A 96 41.53 -7.49 -1.32
CA LYS A 96 40.96 -6.66 -0.26
C LYS A 96 41.52 -5.24 -0.35
N ASN A 97 40.63 -4.24 -0.43
CA ASN A 97 40.99 -2.84 -0.26
C ASN A 97 40.86 -2.44 1.21
N SER A 98 41.99 -2.13 1.84
CA SER A 98 42.09 -1.61 3.21
C SER A 98 42.93 -0.33 3.27
N LEU A 99 42.92 0.49 2.21
CA LEU A 99 43.63 1.77 2.19
C LEU A 99 43.06 2.75 3.24
N ALA A 100 43.89 3.64 3.76
CA ALA A 100 43.40 4.76 4.56
C ALA A 100 42.68 5.81 3.69
N GLY A 101 41.97 6.77 4.30
CA GLY A 101 41.40 7.92 3.58
C GLY A 101 40.18 7.61 2.70
N SER A 102 39.55 6.45 2.85
CA SER A 102 38.42 5.98 2.01
C SER A 102 38.75 5.93 0.51
N ARG A 103 40.01 5.62 0.17
CA ARG A 103 40.49 5.53 -1.22
C ARG A 103 40.10 4.23 -1.90
N ASN A 104 39.84 4.32 -3.20
CA ASN A 104 39.59 3.17 -4.05
C ASN A 104 40.90 2.58 -4.58
N LEU A 105 40.86 1.29 -4.93
CA LEU A 105 41.86 0.65 -5.78
C LEU A 105 41.32 0.59 -7.20
N ILE A 106 42.15 0.89 -8.18
CA ILE A 106 41.82 0.81 -9.60
C ILE A 106 42.79 -0.18 -10.23
N PHE A 107 42.34 -1.40 -10.50
CA PHE A 107 43.16 -2.41 -11.17
C PHE A 107 43.10 -2.20 -12.69
N SER A 108 44.27 -2.18 -13.30
CA SER A 108 44.46 -2.01 -14.74
C SER A 108 45.45 -3.03 -15.29
N GLN A 109 45.24 -3.44 -16.53
CA GLN A 109 46.20 -4.21 -17.34
C GLN A 109 46.04 -3.69 -18.77
N GLY A 110 47.12 -3.40 -19.48
CA GLY A 110 47.03 -2.87 -20.85
C GLY A 110 46.19 -1.59 -20.98
N SER A 111 45.44 -1.48 -22.08
CA SER A 111 44.57 -0.33 -22.40
C SER A 111 43.07 -0.65 -22.38
N GLY A 112 42.68 -1.86 -21.97
CA GLY A 112 41.28 -2.28 -21.87
C GLY A 112 40.59 -1.80 -20.60
N SER A 113 39.55 -2.52 -20.18
CA SER A 113 38.73 -2.14 -19.02
C SER A 113 39.49 -2.28 -17.69
N ASN A 114 39.14 -1.42 -16.74
CA ASN A 114 39.68 -1.42 -15.37
C ASN A 114 38.60 -1.82 -14.36
N VAL A 115 39.02 -2.34 -13.20
CA VAL A 115 38.12 -2.61 -12.08
C VAL A 115 38.43 -1.70 -10.90
N THR A 116 37.40 -0.99 -10.43
CA THR A 116 37.49 -0.20 -9.20
C THR A 116 36.94 -1.00 -8.01
N ILE A 117 37.75 -1.15 -6.96
CA ILE A 117 37.36 -1.78 -5.69
C ILE A 117 37.30 -0.68 -4.62
N ALA A 118 36.08 -0.41 -4.15
CA ALA A 118 35.86 0.61 -3.14
C ALA A 118 36.53 0.28 -1.80
N ASN A 119 36.80 1.32 -1.00
CA ASN A 119 37.42 1.15 0.31
C ASN A 119 36.65 0.17 1.21
N GLY A 120 37.38 -0.69 1.92
CA GLY A 120 36.81 -1.70 2.81
C GLY A 120 36.11 -2.85 2.08
N LYS A 121 36.06 -2.86 0.75
CA LYS A 121 35.45 -3.95 -0.03
C LYS A 121 36.48 -4.99 -0.45
N SER A 122 35.97 -6.18 -0.75
CA SER A 122 36.74 -7.26 -1.40
C SER A 122 36.14 -7.53 -2.77
N ALA A 123 36.97 -7.94 -3.72
CA ALA A 123 36.51 -8.40 -5.02
C ALA A 123 37.36 -9.58 -5.49
N ILE A 124 36.79 -10.40 -6.38
CA ILE A 124 37.55 -11.34 -7.17
C ILE A 124 37.63 -10.75 -8.58
N ILE A 125 38.86 -10.50 -9.03
CA ILE A 125 39.13 -9.93 -10.33
C ILE A 125 39.91 -10.91 -11.18
N SER A 126 39.71 -10.83 -12.48
CA SER A 126 40.50 -11.54 -13.48
C SER A 126 41.15 -10.56 -14.43
N SER A 127 42.34 -10.90 -14.91
CA SER A 127 43.05 -10.18 -15.97
C SER A 127 43.23 -11.14 -17.15
N ASP A 128 42.92 -10.67 -18.36
CA ASP A 128 42.80 -11.53 -19.55
C ASP A 128 44.10 -11.73 -20.33
N GLY A 129 45.19 -11.05 -19.97
CA GLY A 129 46.47 -11.21 -20.64
C GLY A 129 46.46 -10.79 -22.12
N GLY A 130 45.53 -9.94 -22.56
CA GLY A 130 45.41 -9.51 -23.97
C GLY A 130 46.53 -8.60 -24.50
N GLY A 131 47.67 -8.53 -23.82
CA GLY A 131 48.80 -7.66 -24.16
C GLY A 131 48.42 -6.19 -24.16
N GLY A 132 48.72 -5.45 -25.23
CA GLY A 132 48.41 -4.03 -25.32
C GLY A 132 46.94 -3.68 -25.06
N SER A 133 46.01 -4.60 -25.34
CA SER A 133 44.56 -4.44 -25.17
C SER A 133 43.99 -5.23 -24.00
N ALA A 134 44.83 -5.73 -23.11
CA ALA A 134 44.40 -6.50 -21.95
C ALA A 134 43.36 -5.74 -21.12
N SER A 135 42.53 -6.49 -20.40
CA SER A 135 41.46 -5.96 -19.58
C SER A 135 41.39 -6.65 -18.22
N VAL A 136 40.84 -5.93 -17.23
CA VAL A 136 40.53 -6.46 -15.90
C VAL A 136 39.02 -6.50 -15.74
N THR A 137 38.50 -7.62 -15.26
CA THR A 137 37.07 -7.83 -15.04
C THR A 137 36.80 -8.27 -13.60
N ASN A 138 35.78 -7.67 -12.97
CA ASN A 138 35.26 -8.16 -11.70
C ASN A 138 34.31 -9.32 -11.99
N ILE A 139 34.61 -10.49 -11.43
CA ILE A 139 33.86 -11.73 -11.70
C ILE A 139 32.41 -11.61 -11.21
N PHE A 140 32.13 -10.74 -10.23
CA PHE A 140 30.78 -10.56 -9.70
C PHE A 140 29.87 -9.63 -10.51
N ASN A 141 30.31 -9.11 -11.66
CA ASN A 141 29.46 -8.29 -12.52
C ASN A 141 28.36 -9.10 -13.22
N ASP A 142 28.66 -10.36 -13.61
CA ASP A 142 27.77 -11.21 -14.40
C ASP A 142 27.70 -12.62 -13.79
N VAL A 143 27.01 -12.75 -12.65
CA VAL A 143 26.89 -14.02 -11.93
C VAL A 143 25.54 -14.68 -12.21
N GLU A 144 25.57 -15.90 -12.73
CA GLU A 144 24.41 -16.78 -12.72
C GLU A 144 24.37 -17.58 -11.42
N LEU A 145 23.26 -17.47 -10.68
CA LEU A 145 23.02 -18.23 -9.45
C LEU A 145 21.71 -18.99 -9.59
N ASN A 146 21.72 -20.32 -9.37
CA ASN A 146 20.49 -21.11 -9.29
C ASN A 146 19.63 -20.73 -8.08
N SER A 147 20.27 -20.39 -6.96
CA SER A 147 19.61 -19.94 -5.73
C SER A 147 20.56 -19.12 -4.86
N LEU A 148 20.05 -18.06 -4.24
CA LEU A 148 20.77 -17.27 -3.24
C LEU A 148 19.99 -17.29 -1.91
N THR A 149 20.61 -17.81 -0.86
CA THR A 149 20.09 -17.72 0.52
C THR A 149 20.93 -16.71 1.29
N ALA A 150 20.37 -15.55 1.60
CA ALA A 150 21.04 -14.50 2.36
C ALA A 150 20.14 -13.99 3.48
N THR A 151 20.70 -13.76 4.67
CA THR A 151 19.97 -13.18 5.81
C THR A 151 19.49 -11.75 5.50
N SER A 152 20.26 -11.00 4.73
CA SER A 152 19.88 -9.69 4.20
C SER A 152 20.56 -9.43 2.86
N LEU A 153 19.83 -8.76 1.96
CA LEU A 153 20.36 -8.22 0.71
C LEU A 153 20.12 -6.70 0.74
N THR A 154 21.19 -5.93 0.79
CA THR A 154 21.15 -4.47 0.66
C THR A 154 21.56 -4.10 -0.76
N SER A 155 20.63 -3.58 -1.56
CA SER A 155 20.87 -3.17 -2.95
C SER A 155 20.41 -1.73 -3.16
N ASN A 156 21.23 -0.91 -3.81
CA ASN A 156 20.82 0.43 -4.24
C ASN A 156 19.67 0.38 -5.26
N SER A 157 19.62 -0.66 -6.08
CA SER A 157 18.54 -0.97 -7.01
C SER A 157 18.42 -2.48 -7.19
N LEU A 158 17.19 -2.99 -7.25
CA LEU A 158 16.88 -4.37 -7.59
C LEU A 158 15.99 -4.37 -8.83
N THR A 159 16.55 -4.78 -9.98
CA THR A 159 15.79 -4.94 -11.22
C THR A 159 15.50 -6.41 -11.42
N LEU A 160 14.22 -6.78 -11.46
CA LEU A 160 13.81 -8.14 -11.81
C LEU A 160 13.37 -8.17 -13.27
N SER A 161 13.94 -9.06 -14.07
CA SER A 161 13.52 -9.31 -15.46
C SER A 161 12.12 -9.92 -15.54
N THR A 162 11.66 -10.57 -14.46
CA THR A 162 10.31 -11.09 -14.29
C THR A 162 9.75 -10.70 -12.93
N SER A 163 8.48 -10.28 -12.86
CA SER A 163 7.82 -9.95 -11.60
C SER A 163 7.83 -11.12 -10.61
N LEU A 164 8.01 -10.82 -9.31
CA LEU A 164 7.82 -11.81 -8.24
C LEU A 164 6.35 -12.27 -8.22
N PRO A 165 6.08 -13.58 -8.32
CA PRO A 165 4.71 -14.08 -8.24
C PRO A 165 4.12 -13.80 -6.85
N ILE A 166 2.78 -13.72 -6.76
CA ILE A 166 2.05 -13.42 -5.52
C ILE A 166 2.40 -14.43 -4.40
N ALA A 167 2.60 -15.70 -4.74
CA ALA A 167 3.04 -16.73 -3.80
C ALA A 167 4.41 -16.43 -3.14
N SER A 168 5.19 -15.54 -3.76
CA SER A 168 6.52 -15.11 -3.34
C SER A 168 6.55 -13.66 -2.85
N GLY A 169 5.39 -13.09 -2.46
CA GLY A 169 5.35 -11.90 -1.60
C GLY A 169 5.37 -10.54 -2.32
N GLY A 170 4.84 -10.42 -3.53
CA GLY A 170 4.63 -9.13 -4.23
C GLY A 170 3.74 -8.10 -3.50
N THR A 171 3.21 -8.43 -2.31
CA THR A 171 2.47 -7.54 -1.38
C THR A 171 2.92 -7.69 0.08
N GLY A 172 4.05 -8.37 0.33
CA GLY A 172 4.51 -8.75 1.68
C GLY A 172 3.73 -9.88 2.36
N SER A 173 2.80 -10.55 1.67
CA SER A 173 2.03 -11.69 2.20
C SER A 173 2.03 -12.87 1.24
N ASN A 174 1.99 -14.10 1.77
CA ASN A 174 1.89 -15.36 1.02
C ASN A 174 0.46 -15.96 1.03
N SER A 175 -0.52 -15.21 1.54
CA SER A 175 -1.93 -15.59 1.51
C SER A 175 -2.76 -14.49 0.86
N GLN A 176 -3.83 -14.86 0.17
CA GLN A 176 -4.74 -13.89 -0.45
C GLN A 176 -5.34 -12.93 0.60
N ALA A 177 -5.61 -13.43 1.81
CA ALA A 177 -6.12 -12.62 2.92
C ALA A 177 -5.12 -11.58 3.42
N GLY A 178 -3.87 -11.98 3.63
CA GLY A 178 -2.84 -11.05 4.09
C GLY A 178 -2.43 -10.04 3.02
N ALA A 179 -2.47 -10.41 1.72
CA ALA A 179 -2.20 -9.48 0.63
C ALA A 179 -3.21 -8.32 0.59
N ARG A 180 -4.51 -8.61 0.79
CA ARG A 180 -5.56 -7.58 0.87
C ARG A 180 -5.36 -6.67 2.09
N ASN A 181 -5.00 -7.24 3.24
CA ASN A 181 -4.71 -6.47 4.45
C ASN A 181 -3.53 -5.52 4.26
N SER A 182 -2.43 -5.97 3.64
CA SER A 182 -1.27 -5.11 3.35
C SER A 182 -1.59 -3.92 2.47
N LEU A 183 -2.59 -4.04 1.58
CA LEU A 183 -3.06 -2.96 0.72
C LEU A 183 -4.11 -2.06 1.39
N GLY A 184 -4.47 -2.31 2.65
CA GLY A 184 -5.53 -1.58 3.37
C GLY A 184 -6.94 -1.83 2.79
N LEU A 185 -7.07 -2.86 1.96
CA LEU A 185 -8.33 -3.22 1.32
C LEU A 185 -9.13 -4.03 2.35
N GLY A 186 -10.16 -3.43 2.93
CA GLY A 186 -11.02 -4.05 3.94
C GLY A 186 -11.76 -5.30 3.45
N THR A 187 -12.69 -5.81 4.25
CA THR A 187 -13.43 -7.05 3.94
C THR A 187 -14.22 -7.00 2.62
N ALA A 188 -14.58 -5.80 2.15
CA ALA A 188 -15.23 -5.58 0.86
C ALA A 188 -14.38 -6.04 -0.34
N ALA A 189 -13.05 -6.14 -0.19
CA ALA A 189 -12.13 -6.52 -1.25
C ALA A 189 -12.26 -7.98 -1.73
N VAL A 190 -13.14 -8.76 -1.11
CA VAL A 190 -13.45 -10.15 -1.50
C VAL A 190 -14.80 -10.24 -2.21
N LEU A 191 -15.64 -9.21 -2.10
CA LEU A 191 -16.97 -9.19 -2.68
C LEU A 191 -16.92 -8.58 -4.07
N ASN A 192 -17.73 -9.11 -4.99
CA ASN A 192 -17.94 -8.47 -6.28
C ASN A 192 -18.79 -7.21 -6.12
N THR A 193 -18.70 -6.26 -7.05
CA THR A 193 -19.68 -5.18 -7.17
C THR A 193 -20.83 -5.61 -8.08
N GLY A 194 -22.03 -5.07 -7.85
CA GLY A 194 -23.21 -5.31 -8.68
C GLY A 194 -24.49 -5.52 -7.87
N THR A 195 -25.51 -6.07 -8.53
CA THR A 195 -26.87 -6.22 -7.97
C THR A 195 -27.22 -7.65 -7.54
N SER A 196 -26.30 -8.61 -7.70
CA SER A 196 -26.49 -9.98 -7.21
C SER A 196 -26.37 -10.07 -5.68
N ALA A 197 -26.96 -11.11 -5.08
CA ALA A 197 -26.82 -11.36 -3.65
C ALA A 197 -25.33 -11.46 -3.24
N ASN A 198 -25.00 -10.92 -2.06
CA ASN A 198 -23.64 -10.81 -1.51
C ASN A 198 -22.67 -9.87 -2.25
N ASN A 199 -23.13 -9.11 -3.24
CA ASN A 199 -22.31 -8.06 -3.84
C ASN A 199 -22.40 -6.75 -3.06
N ILE A 200 -21.36 -5.92 -3.20
CA ILE A 200 -21.43 -4.52 -2.82
C ILE A 200 -22.22 -3.75 -3.88
N VAL A 201 -23.27 -3.04 -3.46
CA VAL A 201 -24.02 -2.15 -4.34
C VAL A 201 -23.14 -0.96 -4.73
N GLN A 202 -22.98 -0.74 -6.03
CA GLN A 202 -22.22 0.39 -6.59
C GLN A 202 -23.16 1.28 -7.39
N LEU A 203 -22.91 2.59 -7.41
CA LEU A 203 -23.65 3.51 -8.28
C LEU A 203 -23.47 3.16 -9.76
N ASP A 204 -24.50 3.45 -10.57
CA ASP A 204 -24.42 3.35 -12.02
C ASP A 204 -23.59 4.49 -12.64
N GLY A 205 -23.42 4.47 -13.96
CA GLY A 205 -22.68 5.50 -14.71
C GLY A 205 -23.29 6.90 -14.63
N ASN A 206 -24.47 7.05 -14.04
CA ASN A 206 -25.16 8.32 -13.82
C ASN A 206 -25.27 8.67 -12.32
N ALA A 207 -24.47 8.03 -11.48
CA ALA A 207 -24.44 8.23 -10.02
C ALA A 207 -25.78 7.89 -9.32
N LYS A 208 -26.54 6.91 -9.82
CA LYS A 208 -27.77 6.40 -9.19
C LYS A 208 -27.55 5.03 -8.55
N ILE A 209 -28.34 4.72 -7.52
CA ILE A 209 -28.41 3.36 -6.99
C ILE A 209 -29.04 2.48 -8.10
N PRO A 210 -28.42 1.35 -8.49
CA PRO A 210 -28.96 0.45 -9.50
C PRO A 210 -30.25 -0.20 -9.00
N ALA A 211 -31.04 -0.77 -9.92
CA ALA A 211 -32.27 -1.47 -9.57
C ALA A 211 -31.98 -2.72 -8.72
N VAL A 212 -32.15 -2.57 -7.41
CA VAL A 212 -32.09 -3.62 -6.39
C VAL A 212 -33.38 -3.58 -5.57
N ASP A 213 -33.77 -4.71 -4.98
CA ASP A 213 -34.91 -4.71 -4.06
C ASP A 213 -34.57 -3.87 -2.81
N GLY A 214 -35.39 -2.84 -2.57
CA GLY A 214 -35.27 -1.92 -1.45
C GLY A 214 -36.16 -2.26 -0.26
N SER A 215 -36.80 -3.43 -0.23
CA SER A 215 -37.77 -3.83 0.81
C SER A 215 -37.22 -3.78 2.25
N GLN A 216 -35.89 -3.86 2.43
CA GLN A 216 -35.23 -3.76 3.73
C GLN A 216 -34.75 -2.35 4.10
N ILE A 217 -34.89 -1.37 3.20
CA ILE A 217 -34.58 0.03 3.49
C ILE A 217 -35.72 0.58 4.37
N THR A 218 -35.47 0.64 5.67
CA THR A 218 -36.44 1.09 6.68
C THR A 218 -36.23 2.57 7.06
N ASN A 219 -37.18 3.14 7.78
CA ASN A 219 -37.15 4.53 8.29
C ASN A 219 -37.13 5.62 7.22
N ILE A 220 -37.65 5.32 6.02
CA ILE A 220 -38.01 6.35 5.05
C ILE A 220 -39.33 6.98 5.50
N VAL A 221 -39.31 8.30 5.72
CA VAL A 221 -40.52 9.05 6.10
C VAL A 221 -41.33 9.36 4.85
N GLU A 222 -42.59 9.00 4.89
CA GLU A 222 -43.61 9.25 3.89
C GLU A 222 -44.64 10.24 4.42
N ALA A 223 -45.37 10.88 3.50
CA ALA A 223 -46.44 11.83 3.83
C ALA A 223 -47.72 11.45 3.10
N ILE A 224 -48.80 11.27 3.86
CA ILE A 224 -50.16 11.14 3.33
C ILE A 224 -50.86 12.48 3.54
N VAL A 225 -51.16 13.18 2.45
CA VAL A 225 -51.84 14.48 2.47
C VAL A 225 -53.26 14.30 1.96
N VAL A 226 -54.24 14.71 2.77
CA VAL A 226 -55.66 14.58 2.45
C VAL A 226 -56.34 15.94 2.51
N ALA A 227 -57.08 16.29 1.46
CA ALA A 227 -57.96 17.45 1.47
C ALA A 227 -59.25 17.11 2.25
N ALA A 228 -59.57 17.96 3.24
CA ALA A 228 -60.79 17.84 4.05
C ALA A 228 -61.81 18.96 3.73
N SER A 229 -61.57 19.74 2.66
CA SER A 229 -62.55 20.65 2.05
C SER A 229 -62.18 21.01 0.60
N ASP A 230 -62.97 21.88 -0.03
CA ASP A 230 -62.94 22.22 -1.46
C ASP A 230 -62.14 23.50 -1.81
N GLU A 231 -61.20 23.91 -0.95
CA GLU A 231 -60.38 25.13 -1.09
C GLU A 231 -61.14 26.47 -0.99
N THR A 232 -62.45 26.51 -1.19
CA THR A 232 -63.20 27.75 -1.51
C THR A 232 -64.40 28.00 -0.60
N SER A 233 -65.08 26.96 -0.14
CA SER A 233 -66.18 27.04 0.79
C SER A 233 -65.68 27.25 2.22
N ASN A 234 -66.48 27.95 3.02
CA ASN A 234 -66.22 28.06 4.45
C ASN A 234 -66.22 26.66 5.08
N LEU A 235 -65.23 26.40 5.93
CA LEU A 235 -65.24 25.20 6.76
C LEU A 235 -66.48 25.20 7.66
N THR A 236 -67.01 24.01 7.90
CA THR A 236 -68.08 23.79 8.88
C THR A 236 -67.60 22.76 9.87
N THR A 237 -68.08 22.84 11.11
CA THR A 237 -67.92 21.73 12.05
C THR A 237 -68.66 20.50 11.54
N GLY A 238 -68.27 19.33 12.05
CA GLY A 238 -68.86 18.05 11.72
C GLY A 238 -67.82 16.93 11.69
N THR A 239 -68.31 15.70 11.78
CA THR A 239 -67.51 14.49 11.67
C THR A 239 -67.36 14.07 10.21
N ALA A 240 -66.36 13.23 9.92
CA ALA A 240 -66.12 12.62 8.61
C ALA A 240 -66.17 13.61 7.45
N LYS A 241 -65.52 14.77 7.61
CA LYS A 241 -65.37 15.79 6.54
C LYS A 241 -64.64 15.22 5.33
N THR A 242 -63.78 14.25 5.57
CA THR A 242 -63.27 13.30 4.57
C THR A 242 -63.04 11.95 5.24
N THR A 243 -63.18 10.89 4.45
CA THR A 243 -62.96 9.50 4.87
C THR A 243 -62.09 8.82 3.85
N PHE A 244 -61.05 8.13 4.31
CA PHE A 244 -60.18 7.31 3.45
C PHE A 244 -59.72 6.06 4.19
N ARG A 245 -59.17 5.10 3.45
CA ARG A 245 -58.63 3.85 3.99
C ARG A 245 -57.12 3.90 3.94
N MET A 246 -56.46 3.44 5.01
CA MET A 246 -55.01 3.29 5.00
C MET A 246 -54.60 2.25 3.96
N PRO A 247 -53.73 2.59 2.98
CA PRO A 247 -53.34 1.66 1.93
C PRO A 247 -52.36 0.57 2.40
N TYR A 248 -51.78 0.74 3.59
CA TYR A 248 -50.89 -0.17 4.29
C TYR A 248 -50.77 0.29 5.75
N ALA A 249 -50.31 -0.61 6.63
CA ALA A 249 -50.01 -0.26 8.01
C ALA A 249 -48.96 0.87 8.10
N PHE A 250 -49.20 1.87 8.93
CA PHE A 250 -48.43 3.10 8.96
C PHE A 250 -48.14 3.52 10.40
N THR A 251 -46.85 3.66 10.72
CA THR A 251 -46.43 4.22 12.01
C THR A 251 -46.30 5.73 11.88
N LEU A 252 -47.21 6.47 12.51
CA LEU A 252 -47.20 7.92 12.57
C LEU A 252 -46.02 8.45 13.40
N THR A 253 -45.36 9.46 12.86
CA THR A 253 -44.32 10.25 13.53
C THR A 253 -44.69 11.72 13.66
N GLY A 254 -45.74 12.17 12.97
CA GLY A 254 -46.21 13.54 13.07
C GLY A 254 -47.53 13.76 12.32
N VAL A 255 -48.28 14.77 12.74
CA VAL A 255 -49.49 15.23 12.07
C VAL A 255 -49.46 16.74 11.90
N ARG A 256 -50.04 17.24 10.81
CA ARG A 256 -50.14 18.68 10.51
C ARG A 256 -51.46 19.01 9.85
N ALA A 257 -51.89 20.26 9.96
CA ALA A 257 -52.97 20.82 9.17
C ALA A 257 -52.54 22.15 8.54
N SER A 258 -53.13 22.46 7.39
CA SER A 258 -53.01 23.78 6.76
C SER A 258 -54.32 24.21 6.14
N VAL A 259 -54.52 25.52 6.02
CA VAL A 259 -55.68 26.13 5.37
C VAL A 259 -55.25 27.15 4.33
N THR A 260 -56.03 27.29 3.27
CA THR A 260 -55.82 28.32 2.24
C THR A 260 -56.25 29.70 2.74
N THR A 261 -57.35 29.77 3.49
CA THR A 261 -57.81 30.97 4.21
C THR A 261 -57.79 30.68 5.70
N ALA A 262 -57.07 31.51 6.47
CA ALA A 262 -56.94 31.38 7.91
C ALA A 262 -58.30 31.49 8.62
N PRO A 263 -58.56 30.73 9.70
CA PRO A 263 -59.66 31.05 10.60
C PRO A 263 -59.40 32.41 11.27
N THR A 264 -60.43 33.15 11.63
CA THR A 264 -60.28 34.36 12.46
C THR A 264 -61.31 34.39 13.58
N GLY A 265 -60.98 35.07 14.67
CA GLY A 265 -61.83 35.21 15.86
C GLY A 265 -61.79 34.01 16.80
N SER A 266 -61.40 32.82 16.31
CA SER A 266 -61.13 31.61 17.10
C SER A 266 -60.18 30.69 16.34
N THR A 267 -59.59 29.71 17.03
CA THR A 267 -58.78 28.65 16.39
C THR A 267 -59.67 27.73 15.54
N LEU A 268 -59.08 27.13 14.51
CA LEU A 268 -59.63 25.93 13.88
C LEU A 268 -59.11 24.72 14.65
N THR A 269 -59.97 23.76 14.98
CA THR A 269 -59.61 22.52 15.67
C THR A 269 -60.01 21.32 14.81
N VAL A 270 -59.05 20.43 14.56
CA VAL A 270 -59.18 19.29 13.67
C VAL A 270 -58.77 18.02 14.40
N ASP A 271 -59.62 17.00 14.30
CA ASP A 271 -59.34 15.66 14.82
C ASP A 271 -59.07 14.69 13.68
N ILE A 272 -58.28 13.66 14.00
CA ILE A 272 -58.06 12.51 13.12
C ILE A 272 -58.51 11.29 13.90
N ASN A 273 -59.39 10.48 13.32
CA ASN A 273 -59.86 9.27 13.95
C ASN A 273 -59.47 8.04 13.14
N GLU A 274 -59.16 6.95 13.83
CA GLU A 274 -59.03 5.61 13.29
C GLU A 274 -60.20 4.75 13.78
N ASN A 275 -60.97 4.19 12.85
CA ASN A 275 -62.16 3.37 13.12
C ASN A 275 -63.12 4.01 14.15
N GLY A 276 -63.27 5.34 14.06
CA GLY A 276 -64.14 6.14 14.93
C GLY A 276 -63.55 6.57 16.27
N SER A 277 -62.29 6.27 16.57
CA SER A 277 -61.60 6.75 17.79
C SER A 277 -60.48 7.73 17.45
N SER A 278 -60.35 8.82 18.21
CA SER A 278 -59.28 9.81 17.98
C SER A 278 -57.90 9.19 18.19
N ILE A 279 -56.99 9.46 17.25
CA ILE A 279 -55.57 9.09 17.35
C ILE A 279 -54.75 10.15 18.12
N LEU A 280 -55.39 11.23 18.57
CA LEU A 280 -54.75 12.39 19.19
C LEU A 280 -55.24 12.60 20.64
N SER A 281 -54.30 12.76 21.57
CA SER A 281 -54.62 13.24 22.92
C SER A 281 -54.68 14.76 23.00
N THR A 282 -54.00 15.44 22.08
CA THR A 282 -54.15 16.87 21.81
C THR A 282 -54.44 17.04 20.32
N LYS A 283 -55.63 17.56 20.00
CA LYS A 283 -56.09 17.77 18.62
C LYS A 283 -55.24 18.80 17.89
N ILE A 284 -55.27 18.77 16.56
CA ILE A 284 -54.55 19.75 15.74
C ILE A 284 -55.28 21.08 15.79
N THR A 285 -54.59 22.17 16.11
CA THR A 285 -55.14 23.52 15.98
C THR A 285 -54.42 24.34 14.91
N ILE A 286 -55.14 25.29 14.33
CA ILE A 286 -54.57 26.41 13.58
C ILE A 286 -55.03 27.69 14.27
N ASP A 287 -54.08 28.51 14.68
CA ASP A 287 -54.36 29.72 15.45
C ASP A 287 -55.03 30.79 14.59
N SER A 288 -55.78 31.68 15.25
CA SER A 288 -56.50 32.76 14.55
C SER A 288 -55.51 33.57 13.72
N SER A 289 -55.88 33.83 12.47
CA SER A 289 -55.08 34.53 11.45
C SER A 289 -53.86 33.76 10.92
N GLU A 290 -53.67 32.50 11.30
CA GLU A 290 -52.60 31.63 10.79
C GLU A 290 -53.11 30.60 9.78
N LYS A 291 -52.19 30.06 8.95
CA LYS A 291 -52.53 29.10 7.89
C LYS A 291 -52.01 27.69 8.11
N THR A 292 -51.26 27.45 9.18
CA THR A 292 -50.57 26.19 9.44
C THR A 292 -50.67 25.85 10.91
N SER A 293 -50.74 24.55 11.21
CA SER A 293 -50.69 24.05 12.58
C SER A 293 -49.27 23.98 13.15
N THR A 294 -48.24 24.22 12.33
CA THR A 294 -46.83 24.15 12.78
C THR A 294 -46.47 25.26 13.78
N THR A 295 -47.26 26.32 13.83
CA THR A 295 -47.10 27.48 14.73
C THR A 295 -48.12 27.47 15.87
N ALA A 296 -48.96 26.44 15.95
CA ALA A 296 -49.97 26.31 16.99
C ALA A 296 -49.38 26.46 18.39
N ALA A 297 -50.01 27.28 19.23
CA ALA A 297 -49.58 27.51 20.61
C ALA A 297 -49.49 26.22 21.44
N THR A 298 -50.32 25.21 21.13
CA THR A 298 -50.21 23.86 21.68
C THR A 298 -50.06 22.87 20.54
N ALA A 299 -48.94 22.15 20.51
CA ALA A 299 -48.69 21.15 19.48
C ALA A 299 -49.64 19.94 19.61
N PRO A 300 -50.05 19.32 18.49
CA PRO A 300 -50.81 18.08 18.55
C PRO A 300 -49.97 16.96 19.17
N VAL A 301 -50.61 16.09 19.95
CA VAL A 301 -49.98 14.94 20.59
C VAL A 301 -50.67 13.69 20.09
N ILE A 302 -49.90 12.82 19.43
CA ILE A 302 -50.36 11.54 18.91
C ILE A 302 -50.38 10.55 20.07
N SER A 303 -51.55 10.01 20.37
CA SER A 303 -51.75 8.97 21.39
C SER A 303 -51.83 7.58 20.80
N ASP A 304 -52.24 7.45 19.53
CA ASP A 304 -52.14 6.23 18.76
C ASP A 304 -51.25 6.45 17.53
N THR A 305 -50.14 5.75 17.49
CA THR A 305 -49.16 5.88 16.41
C THR A 305 -49.31 4.79 15.35
N ALA A 306 -50.09 3.73 15.62
CA ALA A 306 -50.09 2.52 14.81
C ALA A 306 -51.37 2.42 14.01
N LEU A 307 -51.41 3.08 12.85
CA LEU A 307 -52.54 2.96 11.94
C LEU A 307 -52.48 1.61 11.23
N ALA A 308 -53.51 0.79 11.37
CA ALA A 308 -53.55 -0.53 10.78
C ALA A 308 -53.71 -0.47 9.25
N ASP A 309 -53.28 -1.55 8.57
CA ASP A 309 -53.61 -1.74 7.17
C ASP A 309 -55.13 -1.76 6.97
N ASP A 310 -55.61 -1.06 5.95
CA ASP A 310 -57.03 -0.87 5.66
C ASP A 310 -57.83 -0.30 6.84
N ALA A 311 -57.23 0.48 7.74
CA ALA A 311 -58.00 1.19 8.76
C ALA A 311 -58.86 2.32 8.15
N GLU A 312 -60.08 2.56 8.66
CA GLU A 312 -60.87 3.73 8.29
C GLU A 312 -60.32 4.96 9.00
N ILE A 313 -59.92 5.97 8.24
CA ILE A 313 -59.49 7.26 8.77
C ILE A 313 -60.53 8.31 8.44
N THR A 314 -60.99 9.04 9.45
CA THR A 314 -61.85 10.23 9.28
C THR A 314 -61.15 11.48 9.76
N ILE A 315 -61.42 12.60 9.08
CA ILE A 315 -61.04 13.94 9.53
C ILE A 315 -62.29 14.65 10.03
N ASP A 316 -62.27 15.06 11.29
CA ASP A 316 -63.37 15.79 11.91
C ASP A 316 -62.96 17.24 12.15
N ILE A 317 -63.93 18.15 12.08
CA ILE A 317 -63.74 19.56 12.44
C ILE A 317 -64.63 19.85 13.65
N ASP A 318 -64.01 20.06 14.81
CA ASP A 318 -64.73 20.30 16.06
C ASP A 318 -65.05 21.78 16.28
N GLN A 319 -64.19 22.65 15.75
CA GLN A 319 -64.32 24.09 15.88
C GLN A 319 -63.78 24.76 14.64
N VAL A 320 -64.48 25.81 14.18
CA VAL A 320 -64.01 26.72 13.13
C VAL A 320 -63.81 28.12 13.69
N GLY A 321 -63.13 29.00 12.97
CA GLY A 321 -63.03 30.41 13.35
C GLY A 321 -64.41 31.08 13.44
N SER A 322 -64.61 31.92 14.44
CA SER A 322 -65.91 32.53 14.75
C SER A 322 -66.30 33.69 13.81
N SER A 323 -65.32 34.43 13.28
CA SER A 323 -65.56 35.51 12.31
C SER A 323 -65.34 35.04 10.88
N VAL A 324 -64.26 34.29 10.64
CA VAL A 324 -63.99 33.60 9.37
C VAL A 324 -63.72 32.16 9.73
N ALA A 325 -64.52 31.23 9.23
CA ALA A 325 -64.39 29.81 9.54
C ALA A 325 -63.05 29.19 9.12
N GLY A 326 -62.38 29.81 8.15
CA GLY A 326 -61.28 29.24 7.40
C GLY A 326 -61.77 28.50 6.16
N LYS A 327 -60.85 28.20 5.22
CA LYS A 327 -61.14 27.54 3.94
C LYS A 327 -59.96 26.68 3.49
N GLY A 328 -60.24 25.61 2.73
CA GLY A 328 -59.20 24.77 2.12
C GLY A 328 -58.34 24.00 3.09
N LEU A 329 -58.96 23.25 3.99
CA LEU A 329 -58.26 22.42 4.97
C LEU A 329 -57.59 21.23 4.28
N LYS A 330 -56.29 21.05 4.55
CA LYS A 330 -55.53 19.83 4.26
C LYS A 330 -54.93 19.32 5.54
N VAL A 331 -55.00 18.01 5.75
CA VAL A 331 -54.36 17.31 6.86
C VAL A 331 -53.23 16.46 6.30
N THR A 332 -52.09 16.45 6.98
CA THR A 332 -50.91 15.67 6.61
C THR A 332 -50.56 14.72 7.74
N LEU A 333 -50.51 13.43 7.41
CA LEU A 333 -49.99 12.36 8.25
C LEU A 333 -48.55 12.10 7.80
N LEU A 334 -47.60 12.19 8.72
CA LEU A 334 -46.18 11.91 8.50
C LEU A 334 -45.82 10.64 9.25
N GLY A 335 -45.09 9.75 8.63
CA GLY A 335 -44.76 8.48 9.25
C GLY A 335 -43.97 7.58 8.32
N LYS A 336 -43.95 6.30 8.63
CA LYS A 336 -43.28 5.28 7.82
C LYS A 336 -44.21 4.09 7.66
N LYS A 337 -44.13 3.42 6.52
CA LYS A 337 -44.71 2.09 6.37
C LYS A 337 -44.20 1.18 7.50
N ALA A 338 -45.13 0.54 8.20
CA ALA A 338 -44.85 -0.33 9.34
C ALA A 338 -44.26 -1.68 8.91
#